data_AF-A0A2M6XWV5-F1
#
_entry.id   AF-A0A2M6XWV5-F1
#
_cell.length_a   1.000
_cell.length_b   1.000
_cell.length_c   1.000
_cell.angle_alpha   90.00
_cell.angle_beta   90.00
_cell.angle_gamma   90.00
#
_symmetry.space_group_name_H-M   'P 1'
#
loop_
_entity.id
_entity.type
_entity.pdbx_description
1 polymer ?
#
loop_
_entity_poly.entity_id
_entity_poly.type
_entity_poly.pdbx_seq_one_letter_code
_entity_poly.pdbx_strand_id
1 'polypeptide(L)' 'MSEPADKLRIDKWLWAARFFKTRSIAADAIESGKVTMDGARVKQAKTVGVGD' A
#
# COMPACT_ATOMS: atom_id res chain seq x y z
N MET A 1 -7.96 23.77 0.01
CA MET A 1 -6.87 23.65 1.00
C MET A 1 -6.28 22.27 0.81
N SER A 2 -5.07 22.16 0.25
CA SER A 2 -4.43 20.86 0.06
C SER A 2 -3.95 20.37 1.42
N GLU A 3 -4.70 19.43 2.02
CA GLU A 3 -4.24 18.70 3.19
C GLU A 3 -2.92 18.00 2.83
N PRO A 4 -1.94 17.94 3.75
CA PRO A 4 -0.74 17.15 3.53
C PRO A 4 -1.19 15.70 3.46
N ALA A 5 -1.43 15.20 2.24
CA ALA A 5 -1.83 13.83 2.02
C ALA A 5 -0.75 12.95 2.65
N ASP A 6 -1.09 12.38 3.81
CA ASP A 6 -0.18 11.63 4.65
C ASP A 6 0.31 10.43 3.84
N LYS A 7 1.49 10.60 3.26
CA LYS A 7 2.10 9.67 2.32
C LYS A 7 2.54 8.45 3.12
N LEU A 8 1.72 7.40 3.08
CA LEU A 8 1.88 6.19 3.88
C LEU A 8 2.44 5.06 3.03
N ARG A 9 3.21 4.14 3.60
CA ARG A 9 3.59 2.93 2.84
C ARG A 9 2.36 2.09 2.53
N ILE A 10 2.35 1.50 1.34
CA ILE A 10 1.24 0.65 0.86
C ILE A 10 0.98 -0.54 1.78
N ASP A 11 2.03 -1.18 2.32
CA ASP A 11 1.92 -2.30 3.26
C ASP A 11 1.15 -1.91 4.55
N LYS A 12 1.45 -0.73 5.07
CA LYS A 12 0.80 -0.15 6.25
C LYS A 12 -0.62 0.31 5.91
N TRP A 13 -0.83 0.89 4.74
CA TRP A 13 -2.15 1.30 4.28
C TRP A 13 -3.09 0.10 4.11
N LEU A 14 -2.65 -0.96 3.45
CA LEU A 14 -3.47 -2.16 3.22
C LEU A 14 -3.86 -2.87 4.51
N TRP A 15 -2.96 -2.88 5.50
CA TRP A 15 -3.28 -3.38 6.84
C TRP A 15 -4.26 -2.45 7.58
N ALA A 16 -4.04 -1.13 7.56
CA ALA A 16 -4.92 -0.15 8.20
C ALA A 16 -6.33 -0.14 7.58
N ALA A 17 -6.42 -0.31 6.26
CA ALA A 17 -7.67 -0.46 5.50
C ALA A 17 -8.32 -1.85 5.65
N ARG A 18 -7.71 -2.75 6.44
CA ARG A 18 -8.19 -4.11 6.73
C ARG A 18 -8.33 -5.06 5.54
N PHE A 19 -7.59 -4.83 4.46
CA PHE A 19 -7.45 -5.84 3.39
C PHE A 19 -6.68 -7.07 3.86
N PHE A 20 -5.70 -6.86 4.75
CA PHE A 20 -4.89 -7.93 5.32
C PHE A 20 -4.87 -7.89 6.85
N LYS A 21 -4.78 -9.06 7.47
CA LYS A 21 -4.79 -9.22 8.93
C LYS A 21 -3.55 -8.65 9.60
N THR A 22 -2.40 -8.71 8.92
CA THR A 22 -1.12 -8.20 9.43
C THR A 22 -0.35 -7.50 8.31
N ARG A 23 0.59 -6.62 8.71
CA ARG A 23 1.49 -5.93 7.78
C ARG A 23 2.37 -6.91 6.99
N SER A 24 2.81 -8.01 7.60
CA SER A 24 3.62 -9.02 6.90
C SER A 24 2.84 -9.70 5.79
N ILE A 25 1.54 -10.02 6.01
CA ILE A 25 0.69 -10.59 4.95
C ILE A 25 0.49 -9.59 3.80
N ALA A 26 0.34 -8.30 4.11
CA ALA A 26 0.28 -7.26 3.09
C ALA A 26 1.60 -7.20 2.28
N ALA A 27 2.75 -7.23 2.96
CA ALA A 27 4.06 -7.25 2.33
C ALA A 27 4.26 -8.47 1.41
N ASP A 28 3.93 -9.67 1.88
CA ASP A 28 3.95 -10.91 1.10
C ASP A 28 3.03 -10.84 -0.12
N ALA A 29 1.82 -10.30 0.03
CA ALA A 29 0.88 -10.15 -1.08
C ALA A 29 1.43 -9.19 -2.16
N ILE A 30 2.12 -8.13 -1.74
CA ILE A 30 2.77 -7.18 -2.64
C ILE A 30 3.96 -7.85 -3.36
N GLU A 31 4.82 -8.55 -2.62
CA GLU A 31 5.99 -9.24 -3.19
C GLU A 31 5.61 -10.39 -4.13
N SER A 32 4.57 -11.15 -3.77
CA SER A 32 3.96 -12.18 -4.60
C SER A 32 3.31 -11.60 -5.88
N GLY A 33 3.15 -10.29 -5.97
CA GLY A 33 2.58 -9.59 -7.13
C GLY A 33 1.05 -9.61 -7.17
N LYS A 34 0.38 -9.87 -6.04
CA LYS A 34 -1.07 -9.77 -5.90
C LYS A 34 -1.56 -8.32 -5.81
N VAL A 35 -0.66 -7.39 -5.46
CA VAL A 35 -0.93 -5.96 -5.42
C VAL A 35 -0.20 -5.28 -6.57
N THR A 36 -0.97 -4.59 -7.40
CA THR A 36 -0.46 -3.75 -8.48
C THR A 36 -1.07 -2.36 -8.33
N MET A 37 -0.32 -1.36 -8.77
CA MET A 37 -0.72 0.05 -8.75
C MET A 37 -0.46 0.58 -10.16
N ASP A 38 -1.48 1.16 -10.80
CA ASP A 38 -1.45 1.56 -12.21
C ASP A 38 -1.00 0.45 -13.18
N GLY A 39 -1.34 -0.81 -12.88
CA GLY A 39 -0.93 -1.96 -13.70
C GLY A 39 0.54 -2.37 -13.54
N ALA A 40 1.30 -1.73 -12.64
CA ALA A 40 2.68 -2.09 -12.33
C ALA A 40 2.79 -2.78 -10.96
N ARG A 41 3.75 -3.71 -10.83
CA ARG A 41 4.11 -4.26 -9.52
C ARG A 41 4.77 -3.17 -8.67
N VAL A 42 4.31 -3.04 -7.44
CA VAL A 42 4.88 -2.10 -6.47
C VAL A 42 5.68 -2.82 -5.40
N LYS A 43 6.64 -2.12 -4.79
CA LYS A 43 7.36 -2.65 -3.63
C LYS A 43 6.53 -2.40 -2.37
N GLN A 44 6.66 -3.26 -1.36
CA GLN A 44 6.01 -3.06 -0.05
C GLN A 44 6.34 -1.72 0.64
N ALA A 45 7.49 -1.14 0.29
CA ALA A 45 7.92 0.16 0.77
C ALA A 45 7.46 1.35 -0.08
N LYS A 46 6.70 1.12 -1.16
CA LYS A 46 6.11 2.17 -1.98
C LYS A 46 5.20 3.02 -1.10
N THR A 47 5.36 4.33 -1.23
CA THR A 47 4.52 5.30 -0.55
C THR A 47 3.31 5.61 -1.40
N VAL A 48 2.12 5.54 -0.81
CA VAL A 48 0.81 5.82 -1.39
C VAL A 48 0.22 7.06 -0.75
N GLY A 49 -0.45 7.88 -1.55
CA GLY A 49 -1.16 9.08 -1.13
C GLY A 49 -2.64 9.00 -1.46
N VAL A 50 -3.43 9.89 -0.88
CA VAL A 50 -4.84 10.03 -1.27
C VAL A 50 -4.91 10.59 -2.69
N GLY A 51 -5.49 9.84 -3.62
CA GLY A 51 -5.62 10.20 -5.03
C GLY A 51 -4.56 9.59 -5.96
N ASP A 52 -3.67 8.74 -5.43
CA ASP A 52 -2.75 7.87 -6.19
C ASP A 52 -3.47 6.59 -6.66
#